data_AF-A0A067H3T7-F1
#
_entry.id   AF-A0A067H3T7-F1
#
_cell.length_a   1.000
_cell.length_b   1.000
_cell.length_c   1.000
_cell.angle_alpha   90.00
_cell.angle_beta   90.00
_cell.angle_gamma   90.00
#
_symmetry.space_group_name_H-M   'P 1'
#
loop_
_entity.id
_entity.type
_entity.pdbx_description
1 polymer ?
#
loop_
_entity_poly.entity_id
_entity_poly.type
_entity_poly.pdbx_seq_one_letter_code
_entity_poly.pdbx_strand_id
1 'polypeptide(L)'
;MLKEEGLPAGVTLGSCTVLEAAGDGALPTLLKTLESSISQTNTNNEQVIWIHVGVNSGSSKFALERRAVNEATFLCPDQLGWQPQQIPVVLEDGGISRSRQVI
;
A
#
# COMPACT_ATOMS: atom_id res chain seq x y z
N MET A 1 21.47 10.21 13.51
CA MET A 1 20.41 11.12 14.02
C MET A 1 19.61 11.57 12.81
N LEU A 2 18.33 11.20 12.71
CA LEU A 2 17.45 11.75 11.67
C LEU A 2 17.27 13.24 12.00
N LYS A 3 17.47 14.12 11.02
CA LYS A 3 17.09 15.53 11.17
C LYS A 3 15.59 15.61 10.95
N GLU A 4 14.88 16.23 11.88
CA GLU A 4 13.49 16.65 11.66
C GLU A 4 13.50 17.87 10.74
N GLU A 5 13.72 17.62 9.45
CA GLU A 5 13.37 18.58 8.42
C GLU A 5 11.87 18.41 8.16
N GLY A 6 11.11 19.51 8.14
CA GLY A 6 9.70 19.49 7.78
C GLY A 6 9.47 19.07 6.33
N LEU A 7 8.21 18.98 5.91
CA LEU A 7 7.89 18.74 4.51
C LEU A 7 8.34 19.92 3.62
N PRO A 8 8.73 19.66 2.35
CA PRO A 8 9.05 20.71 1.40
C PRO A 8 7.90 21.71 1.23
N ALA A 9 8.22 22.96 0.89
CA ALA A 9 7.21 23.98 0.61
C ALA A 9 6.24 23.52 -0.49
N GLY A 10 4.93 23.69 -0.26
CA GLY A 10 3.89 23.25 -1.18
C GLY A 10 3.48 21.78 -1.05
N VAL A 11 4.05 21.04 -0.10
CA VAL A 11 3.66 19.66 0.22
C VAL A 11 3.02 19.62 1.61
N THR A 12 1.87 18.94 1.70
CA THR A 12 1.17 18.70 2.97
C THR A 12 1.02 17.20 3.20
N LEU A 13 1.05 16.79 4.47
CA LEU A 13 0.66 15.43 4.85
C LEU A 13 -0.85 15.43 5.09
N GLY A 14 -1.62 14.89 4.13
CA GLY A 14 -3.07 14.78 4.28
C GLY A 14 -3.49 13.72 5.30
N SER A 15 -2.85 12.55 5.26
CA SER A 15 -3.15 11.43 6.16
C SER A 15 -1.93 10.53 6.35
N CYS A 16 -1.86 9.89 7.52
CA CYS A 16 -0.93 8.81 7.84
C CYS A 16 -1.70 7.74 8.62
N THR A 17 -1.93 6.59 7.98
CA THR A 17 -2.71 5.49 8.56
C THR A 17 -1.82 4.25 8.71
N VAL A 18 -1.77 3.68 9.91
CA VAL A 18 -1.13 2.38 10.15
C VAL A 18 -2.15 1.27 9.83
N LEU A 19 -1.76 0.34 8.96
CA LEU A 19 -2.57 -0.82 8.58
C LEU A 19 -2.16 -2.04 9.39
N GLU A 20 -3.11 -2.96 9.61
CA GLU A 20 -2.79 -4.28 10.15
C GLU A 20 -1.90 -5.07 9.18
N ALA A 21 -1.02 -5.92 9.71
CA ALA A 21 -0.23 -6.83 8.89
C ALA A 21 -1.07 -8.07 8.53
N ALA A 22 -2.25 -7.85 7.95
CA ALA A 22 -3.21 -8.87 7.56
C ALA A 22 -3.85 -8.51 6.22
N GLY A 23 -3.92 -9.47 5.29
CA GLY A 23 -4.39 -9.23 3.93
C GLY A 23 -5.82 -8.66 3.92
N ASP A 24 -6.78 -9.50 4.32
CA ASP A 24 -8.18 -9.08 4.41
C ASP A 24 -8.43 -8.11 5.57
N GLY A 25 -7.69 -8.23 6.67
CA GLY A 25 -7.86 -7.36 7.85
C GLY A 25 -7.57 -5.89 7.56
N ALA A 26 -6.56 -5.60 6.73
CA ALA A 26 -6.20 -4.23 6.38
C ALA A 26 -7.12 -3.58 5.33
N LEU A 27 -7.84 -4.38 4.53
CA LEU A 27 -8.54 -3.91 3.34
C LEU A 27 -9.58 -2.81 3.62
N PRO A 28 -10.47 -2.92 4.63
CA PRO A 28 -11.45 -1.87 4.90
C PRO A 28 -10.80 -0.52 5.26
N THR A 29 -9.74 -0.56 6.06
CA THR A 29 -9.01 0.64 6.48
C THR A 29 -8.25 1.27 5.32
N LEU A 30 -7.65 0.45 4.45
CA LEU A 30 -6.98 0.91 3.23
C LEU A 30 -7.96 1.62 2.29
N LEU A 31 -9.09 0.98 1.95
CA LEU A 31 -10.09 1.54 1.04
C LEU A 31 -10.65 2.86 1.58
N LYS A 32 -11.04 2.90 2.85
CA LYS A 32 -11.52 4.12 3.51
C LYS A 32 -10.48 5.26 3.46
N THR A 33 -9.20 4.94 3.67
CA THR A 33 -8.12 5.93 3.60
C THR A 33 -7.99 6.49 2.18
N LEU A 34 -7.99 5.63 1.16
CA LEU A 34 -7.91 6.03 -0.24
C LEU A 34 -9.12 6.89 -0.64
N GLU A 35 -10.34 6.45 -0.33
CA GLU A 35 -11.57 7.19 -0.62
C GLU A 35 -11.58 8.58 0.04
N SER A 36 -11.20 8.66 1.33
CA SER A 36 -11.18 9.92 2.07
C SER A 36 -10.25 10.98 1.46
N SER A 37 -9.20 10.53 0.76
CA SER A 37 -8.25 11.42 0.09
C SER A 37 -8.76 11.96 -1.25
N ILE A 38 -9.79 11.34 -1.84
CA ILE A 38 -10.38 11.74 -3.12
C ILE A 38 -11.70 12.50 -2.89
N SER A 39 -12.47 12.13 -1.88
CA SER A 39 -13.78 12.73 -1.56
C SER A 39 -13.69 14.15 -0.98
N GLN A 40 -12.50 14.60 -0.59
CA GLN A 40 -12.25 16.02 -0.35
C GLN A 40 -12.31 16.72 -1.72
N THR A 41 -13.51 17.19 -2.09
CA THR A 41 -13.75 18.04 -3.26
C THR A 41 -12.98 19.36 -3.07
N ASN A 42 -11.67 19.32 -3.29
CA ASN A 42 -10.83 20.48 -3.25
C ASN A 42 -11.21 21.30 -4.48
N THR A 43 -11.72 22.50 -4.22
CA THR A 43 -11.93 23.55 -5.22
C THR A 43 -10.62 23.97 -5.90
N ASN A 44 -9.49 23.51 -5.36
CA ASN A 44 -8.14 23.61 -5.89
C ASN A 44 -7.74 22.26 -6.50
N ASN A 45 -7.21 22.25 -7.73
CA ASN A 45 -6.68 21.07 -8.44
C ASN A 45 -5.43 20.47 -7.72
N GLU A 46 -5.58 20.01 -6.49
CA GLU A 46 -4.51 19.42 -5.70
C GLU A 46 -4.19 18.00 -6.19
N GLN A 47 -2.90 17.71 -6.35
CA GLN A 47 -2.44 16.37 -6.73
C GLN A 47 -2.20 15.55 -5.47
N VAL A 48 -2.96 14.47 -5.30
CA VAL A 48 -2.79 13.52 -4.20
C VAL A 48 -1.79 12.44 -4.61
N ILE A 49 -0.79 12.19 -3.75
CA ILE A 49 0.18 11.11 -3.89
C ILE A 49 0.01 10.15 -2.72
N TRP A 50 -0.15 8.86 -3.00
CA TRP A 50 -0.17 7.81 -1.99
C TRP A 50 1.18 7.10 -1.93
N ILE A 51 1.70 6.90 -0.73
CA ILE A 51 2.94 6.15 -0.47
C ILE A 51 2.60 5.03 0.52
N HIS A 52 2.71 3.79 0.08
CA HIS A 52 2.62 2.62 0.96
C HIS A 52 4.03 2.23 1.41
N VAL A 53 4.21 2.05 2.73
CA VAL A 53 5.49 1.68 3.34
C VAL A 53 5.35 0.39 4.11
N GLY A 54 6.42 -0.40 4.13
CA GLY A 54 6.48 -1.69 4.84
C GLY A 54 7.89 -2.01 5.29
N VAL A 55 8.01 -2.98 6.19
CA VAL A 55 9.30 -3.45 6.71
C VAL A 55 9.85 -4.55 5.83
N ASN A 56 11.12 -4.43 5.45
CA ASN A 56 11.91 -5.52 4.86
C ASN A 56 13.12 -5.78 5.76
N SER A 57 13.00 -6.78 6.64
CA SER A 57 14.01 -7.08 7.67
C SER A 57 15.39 -7.47 7.12
N GLY A 58 15.45 -7.92 5.86
CA GLY A 58 16.70 -8.28 5.19
C GLY A 58 17.44 -7.11 4.56
N SER A 59 16.85 -5.91 4.51
CA SER A 59 17.43 -4.75 3.82
C SER A 59 17.94 -3.69 4.79
N SER A 60 19.09 -3.10 4.46
CA SER A 60 19.64 -1.90 5.14
C SER A 60 19.30 -0.59 4.43
N LYS A 61 18.55 -0.65 3.33
CA LYS A 61 18.21 0.49 2.47
C LYS A 61 16.73 0.48 2.10
N PHE A 62 16.21 1.66 1.77
CA PHE A 62 14.91 1.77 1.15
C PHE A 62 14.95 1.21 -0.28
N ALA A 63 13.92 0.46 -0.65
CA ALA A 63 13.66 0.02 -2.01
C ALA A 63 12.38 0.69 -2.50
N LEU A 64 12.35 1.02 -3.79
CA LEU A 64 11.13 1.43 -4.47
C LEU A 64 10.63 0.25 -5.29
N GLU A 65 9.49 -0.31 -4.88
CA GLU A 65 8.87 -1.41 -5.61
C GLU A 65 8.34 -0.91 -6.96
N ARG A 66 8.74 -1.58 -8.04
CA ARG A 66 8.39 -1.18 -9.42
C ARG A 66 7.14 -1.88 -9.96
N ARG A 67 6.71 -2.95 -9.29
CA ARG A 67 5.63 -3.84 -9.74
C ARG A 67 4.93 -4.47 -8.54
N ALA A 68 3.63 -4.69 -8.68
CA ALA A 68 2.86 -5.62 -7.88
C ALA A 68 2.41 -6.78 -8.78
N VAL A 69 2.47 -8.01 -8.26
CA VAL A 69 1.98 -9.22 -8.95
C VAL A 69 0.69 -9.69 -8.31
N ASN A 70 -0.18 -10.34 -9.09
CA ASN A 70 -1.44 -10.88 -8.61
C ASN A 70 -1.26 -12.22 -7.87
N GLU A 71 -0.28 -12.34 -6.98
CA GLU A 71 0.01 -13.56 -6.24
C GLU A 71 0.06 -13.27 -4.73
N ALA A 72 -0.65 -14.09 -3.96
CA ALA A 72 -0.52 -14.17 -2.51
C ALA A 72 0.16 -15.50 -2.13
N THR A 73 1.40 -15.39 -1.66
CA THR A 73 2.19 -16.51 -1.12
C THR A 73 2.95 -16.04 0.11
N PHE A 74 2.60 -16.55 1.30
CA PHE A 74 3.24 -16.13 2.55
C PHE A 74 4.06 -17.26 3.19
N LEU A 75 5.28 -16.92 3.64
CA LEU A 75 6.18 -17.84 4.35
C LEU A 75 5.70 -18.14 5.78
N CYS A 76 4.95 -17.23 6.38
CA CYS A 76 4.34 -17.37 7.69
C CYS A 76 2.90 -16.82 7.66
N PRO A 77 2.05 -17.17 8.63
CA PRO A 77 0.73 -16.56 8.74
C PRO A 77 0.83 -15.04 8.94
N ASP A 78 -0.17 -14.34 8.43
CA ASP A 78 -0.39 -12.94 8.74
C ASP A 78 -0.89 -12.73 10.19
N GLN A 79 -1.15 -11.49 10.59
CA GLN A 79 -1.59 -11.16 11.96
C GLN A 79 -2.91 -11.86 12.36
N LEU A 80 -3.75 -12.26 11.41
CA LEU A 80 -5.03 -12.95 11.64
C LEU A 80 -4.96 -14.45 11.34
N GLY A 81 -3.77 -14.98 11.05
CA GLY A 81 -3.54 -16.41 10.83
C GLY A 81 -3.72 -16.87 9.37
N TRP A 82 -3.93 -15.96 8.42
CA TRP A 82 -4.06 -16.33 7.01
C TRP A 82 -2.68 -16.58 6.40
N GLN A 83 -2.49 -17.74 5.77
CA GLN A 83 -1.24 -18.14 5.11
C GLN A 83 -1.50 -18.71 3.71
N PRO A 84 -1.74 -17.86 2.70
CA PRO A 84 -2.00 -18.29 1.33
C PRO A 84 -0.76 -18.93 0.67
N GLN A 85 -1.01 -19.84 -0.26
CA GLN A 85 0.03 -20.51 -1.07
C GLN A 85 -0.37 -20.45 -2.55
N GLN A 86 0.30 -19.58 -3.32
CA GLN A 86 0.16 -19.45 -4.78
C GLN A 86 -1.27 -19.21 -5.27
N ILE A 87 -2.04 -18.38 -4.56
CA ILE A 87 -3.40 -18.00 -4.97
C ILE A 87 -3.41 -16.57 -5.54
N PRO A 88 -4.39 -16.22 -6.41
CA PRO A 88 -4.52 -14.85 -6.88
C PRO A 88 -4.94 -13.90 -5.74
N VAL A 89 -4.41 -12.68 -5.74
CA VAL A 89 -4.86 -11.60 -4.82
C VAL A 89 -6.28 -11.17 -5.19
N VAL A 90 -6.52 -10.92 -6.48
CA VAL A 90 -7.82 -10.62 -7.06
C VAL A 90 -8.07 -11.59 -8.21
N LEU A 91 -9.08 -12.47 -8.07
CA LEU A 91 -9.37 -13.50 -9.07
C LEU A 91 -9.68 -12.91 -10.46
N GLU A 92 -10.36 -11.76 -10.49
CA GLU A 92 -10.76 -11.06 -11.71
C GLU A 92 -9.56 -10.46 -12.48
N ASP A 93 -8.44 -10.20 -11.79
CA ASP A 93 -7.23 -9.66 -12.42
C ASP A 93 -6.43 -10.72 -13.20
N GLY A 94 -6.85 -11.99 -13.18
CA GLY A 94 -6.25 -13.10 -13.94
C GLY A 94 -5.24 -13.92 -13.15
N GLY A 95 -4.34 -14.63 -13.85
CA GLY A 95 -3.38 -15.56 -13.23
C GLY A 95 -2.31 -14.88 -12.35
N ILE A 96 -1.65 -15.69 -11.52
CA ILE A 96 -0.75 -15.22 -10.43
C ILE A 96 0.49 -14.44 -10.89
N SER A 97 1.05 -14.78 -12.06
CA SER A 97 2.24 -14.11 -12.61
C SER A 97 1.93 -12.77 -13.28
N ARG A 98 0.64 -12.39 -13.37
CA ARG A 98 0.21 -11.16 -14.01
C ARG A 98 0.46 -9.98 -13.08
N SER A 99 1.22 -9.00 -13.55
CA SER A 99 1.15 -7.66 -12.98
C SER A 99 -0.03 -6.92 -13.60
N ARG A 100 -0.77 -6.17 -12.78
CA ARG A 100 -1.82 -5.29 -13.30
C ARG A 100 -1.20 -4.32 -14.31
N GLN A 101 -1.63 -4.41 -15.56
CA GLN A 101 -1.30 -3.43 -16.59
C GLN A 101 -2.34 -2.32 -16.47
N VAL A 102 -1.88 -1.09 -16.31
CA VAL A 102 -2.77 0.08 -16.41
C VAL A 102 -3.21 0.15 -17.88
N ILE A 103 -4.52 0.23 -18.12
CA ILE A 103 -5.08 0.48 -19.46
C ILE A 103 -4.82 1.94 -19.81
#